data_AF-A0A541BRX0-F1
#
_entry.id   AF-A0A541BRX0-F1
#
_cell.length_a   1.000
_cell.length_b   1.000
_cell.length_c   1.000
_cell.angle_alpha   90.00
_cell.angle_beta   90.00
_cell.angle_gamma   90.00
#
_symmetry.space_group_name_H-M   'P 1'
#
loop_
_entity.id
_entity.type
_entity.pdbx_description
1 polymer ?
#
loop_
_entity_poly.entity_id
_entity_poly.type
_entity_poly.pdbx_seq_one_letter_code
_entity_poly.pdbx_strand_id
1 'polypeptide(L)'
;MRWSDTTYTNAPAISAIPATRPPSASNAGWNSSVDTAATIVPAPKAIRAARTVRGKSKRRPTAAPRSSGSTVPSPYSTAVDIRRCCGGPLAVGDNCAVSWLEVVRGGVLVTVQDRGRPGYAALGVGTSGAADRRSHDSANRLVGNDPGAATLEVTLGGLQVRAHGQATVAVTGARVPLRVNGIPCGDYSATHLSDGDVLTLGHATAGLRSYLAVRGGVDAPPTLGSRATDTLAELGPPSIRTGDRIPIGTMARQWPAEELIPPPPTVGAATLHVRLGPRDEMFTAGALDTLLGQAWTVTQDSNRVGMRLEGPVPLERADRGELPSEGMVPGALQVPAGGQPVLFLADHPVTGGYPVIAVVVDDDLAAAAQLVPGAALRFARG
;
A
#
# COMPACT_ATOMS: atom_id res chain seq x y z
N MET A 1 -12.83 -71.29 -22.41
CA MET A 1 -13.20 -70.04 -21.73
C MET A 1 -12.48 -68.90 -22.45
N ARG A 2 -12.97 -68.51 -23.62
CA ARG A 2 -13.77 -67.30 -23.91
C ARG A 2 -13.19 -66.01 -23.30
N TRP A 3 -12.49 -65.28 -24.16
CA TRP A 3 -12.42 -63.82 -24.18
C TRP A 3 -13.81 -63.21 -24.38
N SER A 4 -14.04 -62.03 -23.80
CA SER A 4 -14.96 -61.05 -24.37
C SER A 4 -14.63 -59.65 -23.86
N ASP A 5 -14.23 -58.81 -24.81
CA ASP A 5 -14.24 -57.36 -24.78
C ASP A 5 -15.57 -56.78 -24.33
N THR A 6 -15.55 -55.63 -23.65
CA THR A 6 -16.62 -54.60 -23.79
C THR A 6 -16.07 -53.20 -23.51
N THR A 7 -15.65 -52.54 -24.59
CA THR A 7 -15.85 -51.13 -24.98
C THR A 7 -15.92 -50.03 -23.91
N TYR A 8 -14.88 -49.18 -23.89
CA TYR A 8 -14.95 -47.77 -23.52
C TYR A 8 -15.80 -46.99 -24.53
N THR A 9 -16.79 -46.24 -24.06
CA THR A 9 -17.53 -45.25 -24.87
C THR A 9 -17.03 -43.85 -24.52
N ASN A 10 -16.55 -43.13 -25.53
CA ASN A 10 -16.18 -41.72 -25.46
C ASN A 10 -17.44 -40.82 -25.42
N ALA A 11 -17.44 -39.79 -24.56
CA ALA A 11 -17.76 -38.40 -24.91
C ALA A 11 -17.55 -37.45 -23.71
N PRO A 12 -17.22 -36.16 -23.93
CA PRO A 12 -16.45 -35.35 -22.99
C PRO A 12 -17.29 -34.32 -22.23
N ALA A 13 -16.87 -34.00 -21.01
CA ALA A 13 -17.21 -32.73 -20.36
C ALA A 13 -15.91 -31.92 -20.21
N ILE A 14 -15.63 -31.08 -21.19
CA ILE A 14 -14.58 -30.06 -21.09
C ILE A 14 -15.09 -29.01 -20.11
N SER A 15 -14.72 -29.13 -18.83
CA SER A 15 -14.74 -28.00 -17.92
C SER A 15 -13.58 -27.08 -18.31
N ALA A 16 -13.91 -25.93 -18.88
CA ALA A 16 -12.94 -24.90 -19.22
C ALA A 16 -12.46 -24.24 -17.91
N ILE A 17 -11.31 -24.69 -17.39
CA ILE A 17 -10.56 -23.99 -16.35
C ILE A 17 -9.96 -22.73 -16.99
N PRO A 18 -10.25 -21.50 -16.53
CA PRO A 18 -9.52 -20.33 -16.96
C PRO A 18 -8.12 -20.36 -16.32
N ALA A 19 -7.11 -20.78 -17.09
CA ALA A 19 -5.72 -20.66 -16.68
C ALA A 19 -5.25 -19.21 -16.89
N THR A 20 -5.21 -18.41 -15.82
CA THR A 20 -4.49 -17.13 -15.79
C THR A 20 -3.34 -17.23 -14.80
N ARG A 21 -2.11 -17.05 -15.30
CA ARG A 21 -0.88 -17.05 -14.50
C ARG A 21 -0.59 -15.64 -13.97
N PRO A 22 -0.18 -15.46 -12.70
CA PRO A 22 0.16 -14.14 -12.18
C PRO A 22 1.41 -13.57 -12.87
N PRO A 23 1.49 -12.24 -13.09
CA PRO A 23 2.62 -11.57 -13.71
C PRO A 23 3.87 -11.48 -12.81
N SER A 24 3.76 -11.84 -11.52
CA SER A 24 4.87 -11.93 -10.57
C SER A 24 4.79 -13.24 -9.76
N ALA A 25 5.91 -13.64 -9.14
CA ALA A 25 6.00 -14.89 -8.39
C ALA A 25 5.11 -14.85 -7.14
N SER A 26 3.96 -15.52 -7.20
CA SER A 26 3.08 -15.75 -6.04
C SER A 26 3.36 -17.12 -5.41
N ASN A 27 3.35 -17.23 -4.09
CA ASN A 27 3.46 -18.48 -3.31
C ASN A 27 2.18 -19.36 -3.36
N ALA A 28 1.60 -19.54 -4.55
CA ALA A 28 0.56 -20.53 -4.76
C ALA A 28 1.22 -21.80 -5.32
N GLY A 29 0.94 -22.95 -4.70
CA GLY A 29 1.50 -24.25 -5.09
C GLY A 29 0.98 -24.71 -6.45
N TRP A 30 1.56 -24.20 -7.54
CA TRP A 30 1.28 -24.61 -8.90
C TRP A 30 2.25 -25.70 -9.36
N ASN A 31 1.73 -26.82 -9.88
CA ASN A 31 2.56 -27.79 -10.60
C ASN A 31 2.94 -27.22 -11.97
N SER A 32 4.20 -26.82 -12.14
CA SER A 32 4.73 -26.34 -13.41
C SER A 32 5.10 -27.50 -14.33
N SER A 33 4.31 -27.71 -15.39
CA SER A 33 4.79 -28.43 -16.57
C SER A 33 4.82 -27.45 -17.74
N VAL A 34 6.03 -27.28 -18.31
CA VAL A 34 6.40 -26.45 -19.48
C VAL A 34 6.82 -24.99 -19.18
N ASP A 35 8.12 -24.71 -19.39
CA ASP A 35 8.72 -23.37 -19.42
C ASP A 35 8.36 -22.61 -20.71
N THR A 36 7.90 -21.37 -20.58
CA THR A 36 7.71 -20.45 -21.72
C THR A 36 8.30 -19.08 -21.37
N ALA A 37 9.33 -18.65 -22.11
CA ALA A 37 9.93 -17.32 -21.99
C ALA A 37 9.13 -16.29 -22.82
N ALA A 38 8.17 -15.61 -22.21
CA ALA A 38 7.53 -14.43 -22.79
C ALA A 38 7.08 -13.46 -21.69
N THR A 39 7.69 -12.28 -21.66
CA THR A 39 7.31 -11.15 -20.80
C THR A 39 5.96 -10.59 -21.27
N ILE A 40 4.91 -10.68 -20.43
CA ILE A 40 3.61 -10.07 -20.71
C ILE A 40 3.48 -8.79 -19.88
N VAL A 41 4.13 -7.72 -20.34
CA VAL A 41 3.75 -6.34 -19.99
C VAL A 41 3.93 -5.48 -21.24
N PRO A 42 2.89 -5.29 -22.08
CA PRO A 42 2.95 -4.29 -23.13
C PRO A 42 2.45 -2.93 -22.62
N ALA A 43 3.06 -1.86 -23.13
CA ALA A 43 2.61 -0.47 -22.98
C ALA A 43 1.12 -0.28 -23.40
N PRO A 44 0.41 0.73 -22.89
CA PRO A 44 -1.05 0.73 -22.90
C PRO A 44 -1.60 0.98 -24.32
N LYS A 45 -2.05 -0.10 -24.96
CA LYS A 45 -3.15 -0.07 -25.92
C LYS A 45 -4.28 -0.92 -25.36
N ALA A 46 -5.49 -0.36 -25.38
CA ALA A 46 -6.70 -0.87 -24.77
C ALA A 46 -6.87 -2.41 -24.91
N ILE A 47 -6.75 -3.11 -23.78
CA ILE A 47 -7.23 -4.49 -23.67
C ILE A 47 -8.69 -4.40 -23.19
N ARG A 48 -9.63 -4.59 -24.12
CA ARG A 48 -11.05 -4.84 -23.79
C ARG A 48 -11.18 -6.24 -23.18
N ALA A 49 -11.99 -6.36 -22.14
CA ALA A 49 -12.33 -7.63 -21.52
C ALA A 49 -12.95 -8.62 -22.52
N ALA A 50 -12.62 -9.89 -22.33
CA ALA A 50 -13.01 -11.07 -23.13
C ALA A 50 -12.52 -11.07 -24.58
N ARG A 51 -11.32 -11.64 -24.81
CA ARG A 51 -10.90 -12.10 -26.12
C ARG A 51 -10.29 -13.50 -26.00
N THR A 52 -10.85 -14.46 -26.73
CA THR A 52 -10.36 -15.84 -26.78
C THR A 52 -8.97 -15.86 -27.43
N VAL A 53 -7.96 -16.33 -26.70
CA VAL A 53 -6.58 -16.50 -27.23
C VAL A 53 -6.37 -17.98 -27.57
N ARG A 54 -6.03 -18.30 -28.82
CA ARG A 54 -5.61 -19.64 -29.26
C ARG A 54 -4.09 -19.67 -29.42
N GLY A 55 -3.39 -20.41 -28.57
CA GLY A 55 -1.94 -20.61 -28.67
C GLY A 55 -1.57 -21.74 -29.64
N LYS A 56 -0.59 -21.51 -30.54
CA LYS A 56 0.11 -22.57 -31.29
C LYS A 56 1.52 -22.74 -30.73
N SER A 57 1.89 -23.99 -30.43
CA SER A 57 3.22 -24.37 -29.94
C SER A 57 4.24 -24.44 -31.09
N LYS A 58 5.40 -23.79 -30.93
CA LYS A 58 6.62 -24.06 -31.70
C LYS A 58 7.80 -24.13 -30.73
N ARG A 59 8.54 -25.24 -30.75
CA ARG A 59 9.77 -25.44 -29.95
C ARG A 59 10.95 -24.73 -30.62
N ARG A 60 11.74 -24.00 -29.82
CA ARG A 60 13.06 -23.47 -30.17
C ARG A 60 14.05 -23.84 -29.05
N PRO A 61 15.35 -24.05 -29.32
CA PRO A 61 16.31 -24.48 -28.31
C PRO A 61 16.62 -23.36 -27.30
N THR A 62 16.85 -23.76 -26.05
CA THR A 62 17.18 -22.95 -24.88
C THR A 62 18.61 -22.42 -24.93
N ALA A 63 18.81 -21.13 -24.66
CA ALA A 63 20.11 -20.51 -24.41
C ALA A 63 20.30 -20.28 -22.90
N ALA A 64 21.53 -20.50 -22.42
CA ALA A 64 21.91 -20.44 -21.01
C ALA A 64 21.72 -19.04 -20.37
N PRO A 65 21.47 -18.95 -19.05
CA PRO A 65 21.20 -17.69 -18.38
C PRO A 65 22.49 -16.89 -18.20
N ARG A 66 22.48 -15.63 -18.65
CA ARG A 66 23.48 -14.63 -18.26
C ARG A 66 23.01 -13.94 -16.99
N SER A 67 23.80 -14.03 -15.93
CA SER A 67 23.66 -13.22 -14.72
C SER A 67 24.15 -11.80 -15.01
N SER A 68 23.24 -10.85 -15.04
CA SER A 68 23.57 -9.43 -14.92
C SER A 68 22.66 -8.83 -13.86
N GLY A 69 23.23 -8.52 -12.70
CA GLY A 69 22.58 -7.71 -11.68
C GLY A 69 22.26 -6.34 -12.26
N SER A 70 21.00 -6.13 -12.61
CA SER A 70 20.47 -4.84 -13.06
C SER A 70 19.87 -4.14 -11.85
N THR A 71 20.67 -3.35 -11.15
CA THR A 71 20.16 -2.35 -10.21
C THR A 71 19.48 -1.26 -11.04
N VAL A 72 18.15 -1.23 -11.05
CA VAL A 72 17.43 -0.09 -11.64
C VAL A 72 17.76 1.14 -10.77
N PRO A 73 18.35 2.21 -11.33
CA PRO A 73 18.64 3.42 -10.56
C PRO A 73 17.34 3.98 -10.00
N SER A 74 17.34 4.35 -8.72
CA SER A 74 16.24 5.11 -8.13
C SER A 74 16.03 6.39 -8.96
N PRO A 75 14.79 6.81 -9.30
CA PRO A 75 14.54 8.10 -9.93
C PRO A 75 15.00 9.27 -9.06
N TYR A 76 15.29 9.01 -7.78
CA TYR A 76 15.85 9.94 -6.81
C TYR A 76 17.40 9.90 -6.71
N SER A 77 18.06 8.95 -7.41
CA SER A 77 19.51 8.70 -7.34
C SER A 77 20.31 9.32 -8.49
N THR A 78 19.66 9.67 -9.61
CA THR A 78 20.31 10.42 -10.69
C THR A 78 19.82 11.85 -10.63
N ALA A 79 20.65 12.80 -11.06
CA ALA A 79 20.27 14.20 -11.17
C ALA A 79 19.01 14.30 -12.03
N VAL A 80 17.82 14.31 -11.39
CA VAL A 80 16.61 14.83 -12.00
C VAL A 80 17.01 16.19 -12.54
N ASP A 81 16.74 16.44 -13.82
CA ASP A 81 17.00 17.73 -14.42
C ASP A 81 16.02 18.73 -13.79
N ILE A 82 16.41 19.22 -12.61
CA ILE A 82 15.70 20.15 -11.73
C ILE A 82 15.31 21.45 -12.48
N ARG A 83 15.84 21.66 -13.68
CA ARG A 83 15.55 22.80 -14.56
C ARG A 83 14.20 22.74 -15.27
N ARG A 84 13.48 21.60 -15.25
CA ARG A 84 12.20 21.47 -15.99
C ARG A 84 11.00 22.17 -15.34
N CYS A 85 11.18 22.81 -14.18
CA CYS A 85 10.13 23.50 -13.43
C CYS A 85 9.72 24.87 -14.01
N CYS A 86 10.50 25.45 -14.93
CA CYS A 86 10.24 26.78 -15.49
C CYS A 86 9.61 26.71 -16.88
N GLY A 87 8.31 26.39 -16.95
CA GLY A 87 7.52 26.46 -18.18
C GLY A 87 6.93 27.87 -18.39
N GLY A 88 7.74 28.81 -18.87
CA GLY A 88 7.32 30.15 -19.28
C GLY A 88 8.52 31.01 -19.69
N PRO A 89 8.39 32.00 -20.60
CA PRO A 89 9.52 32.82 -21.03
C PRO A 89 10.03 33.65 -19.84
N LEU A 90 11.16 33.22 -19.27
CA LEU A 90 11.82 33.85 -18.14
C LEU A 90 12.41 35.20 -18.56
N ALA A 91 11.98 36.26 -17.87
CA ALA A 91 12.82 37.42 -17.69
C ALA A 91 14.11 36.97 -16.98
N VAL A 92 15.25 37.38 -17.54
CA VAL A 92 16.58 37.14 -16.99
C VAL A 92 16.68 37.83 -15.63
N GLY A 93 16.69 37.08 -14.53
CA GLY A 93 16.81 37.68 -13.20
C GLY A 93 16.74 36.75 -11.99
N ASP A 94 15.86 35.75 -11.97
CA ASP A 94 15.62 34.98 -10.74
C ASP A 94 15.97 33.50 -10.90
N ASN A 95 17.14 33.14 -10.37
CA ASN A 95 17.54 31.77 -10.16
C ASN A 95 16.72 31.23 -8.96
N CYS A 96 15.44 30.90 -9.16
CA CYS A 96 14.62 30.23 -8.15
C CYS A 96 15.26 28.88 -7.83
N ALA A 97 16.10 28.84 -6.80
CA ALA A 97 16.71 27.61 -6.32
C ALA A 97 15.57 26.63 -5.96
N VAL A 98 15.53 25.50 -6.65
CA VAL A 98 14.53 24.47 -6.39
C VAL A 98 14.87 23.82 -5.06
N SER A 99 13.98 23.97 -4.08
CA SER A 99 14.14 23.31 -2.78
C SER A 99 13.90 21.79 -2.89
N TRP A 100 14.63 21.00 -2.13
CA TRP A 100 14.47 19.54 -2.07
C TRP A 100 14.93 18.99 -0.72
N LEU A 101 14.60 17.73 -0.42
CA LEU A 101 14.99 17.05 0.81
C LEU A 101 15.96 15.91 0.51
N GLU A 102 17.13 15.90 1.16
CA GLU A 102 18.07 14.79 1.13
C GLU A 102 17.75 13.79 2.23
N VAL A 103 17.67 12.51 1.90
CA VAL A 103 17.43 11.46 2.88
C VAL A 103 18.76 11.06 3.53
N VAL A 104 19.06 11.65 4.68
CA VAL A 104 20.25 11.32 5.47
C VAL A 104 20.12 9.93 6.10
N ARG A 105 18.88 9.51 6.44
CA ARG A 105 18.58 8.16 6.93
C ARG A 105 17.16 7.75 6.53
N GLY A 106 17.01 6.61 5.84
CA GLY A 106 15.74 6.16 5.25
C GLY A 106 14.75 5.43 6.16
N GLY A 107 14.98 5.30 7.48
CA GLY A 107 14.09 4.55 8.38
C GLY A 107 13.92 3.06 7.99
N VAL A 108 12.83 2.43 8.46
CA VAL A 108 12.52 1.02 8.15
C VAL A 108 11.85 0.87 6.79
N LEU A 109 10.76 1.61 6.56
CA LEU A 109 10.05 1.67 5.30
C LEU A 109 9.46 3.08 5.14
N VAL A 110 9.86 3.74 4.06
CA VAL A 110 9.38 5.06 3.68
C VAL A 110 8.88 5.02 2.24
N THR A 111 7.64 5.42 2.02
CA THR A 111 6.99 5.41 0.70
C THR A 111 6.36 6.75 0.39
N VAL A 112 6.25 7.08 -0.90
CA VAL A 112 5.49 8.26 -1.33
C VAL A 112 4.03 7.88 -1.41
N GLN A 113 3.17 8.67 -0.77
CA GLN A 113 1.74 8.42 -0.72
C GLN A 113 0.96 9.72 -0.98
N ASP A 114 0.06 9.66 -1.95
CA ASP A 114 -1.08 10.58 -2.07
C ASP A 114 -2.37 9.84 -1.64
N ARG A 115 -3.54 10.36 -2.04
CA ARG A 115 -4.84 9.74 -1.74
C ARG A 115 -5.13 8.46 -2.54
N GLY A 116 -4.22 8.04 -3.42
CA GLY A 116 -4.29 6.80 -4.17
C GLY A 116 -4.83 6.96 -5.59
N ARG A 117 -5.10 5.81 -6.22
CA ARG A 117 -5.36 5.62 -7.65
C ARG A 117 -6.67 4.86 -7.92
N PRO A 118 -7.83 5.48 -7.63
CA PRO A 118 -9.12 4.81 -7.85
C PRO A 118 -9.39 4.57 -9.34
N GLY A 119 -10.28 3.61 -9.63
CA GLY A 119 -10.82 3.40 -10.98
C GLY A 119 -10.14 2.33 -11.85
N TYR A 120 -9.10 1.66 -11.34
CA TYR A 120 -8.34 0.65 -12.10
C TYR A 120 -8.50 -0.79 -11.60
N ALA A 121 -9.41 -1.05 -10.65
CA ALA A 121 -9.62 -2.38 -10.07
C ALA A 121 -9.96 -3.45 -11.12
N ALA A 122 -10.75 -3.10 -12.15
CA ALA A 122 -11.08 -3.99 -13.26
C ALA A 122 -9.84 -4.41 -14.11
N LEU A 123 -8.72 -3.70 -13.99
CA LEU A 123 -7.45 -4.03 -14.62
C LEU A 123 -6.47 -4.73 -13.67
N GLY A 124 -6.91 -5.08 -12.46
CA GLY A 124 -6.06 -5.72 -11.45
C GLY A 124 -5.22 -4.76 -10.61
N VAL A 125 -5.46 -3.44 -10.71
CA VAL A 125 -4.68 -2.43 -9.99
C VAL A 125 -5.45 -1.91 -8.78
N GLY A 126 -4.86 -2.07 -7.59
CA GLY A 126 -5.41 -1.59 -6.33
C GLY A 126 -5.39 -0.06 -6.22
N THR A 127 -6.13 0.49 -5.25
CA THR A 127 -6.20 1.95 -5.05
C THR A 127 -4.97 2.49 -4.32
N SER A 128 -4.35 1.72 -3.43
CA SER A 128 -3.20 2.17 -2.61
C SER A 128 -3.47 3.54 -1.93
N GLY A 129 -2.42 4.33 -1.73
CA GLY A 129 -2.45 5.63 -1.06
C GLY A 129 -2.06 5.55 0.42
N ALA A 130 -2.17 6.68 1.10
CA ALA A 130 -1.92 6.76 2.54
C ALA A 130 -2.80 5.76 3.31
N ALA A 131 -2.18 4.96 4.16
CA ALA A 131 -2.89 3.95 4.96
C ALA A 131 -3.79 4.59 6.03
N ASP A 132 -3.27 5.61 6.72
CA ASP A 132 -4.03 6.51 7.58
C ASP A 132 -4.22 7.86 6.86
N ARG A 133 -5.34 7.94 6.13
CA ARG A 133 -5.72 9.12 5.34
C ARG A 133 -5.97 10.36 6.19
N ARG A 134 -6.47 10.21 7.42
CA ARG A 134 -6.77 11.34 8.32
C ARG A 134 -5.48 12.06 8.71
N SER A 135 -4.44 11.30 9.03
CA SER A 135 -3.14 11.86 9.36
C SER A 135 -2.47 12.47 8.14
N HIS A 136 -2.47 11.78 7.00
CA HIS A 136 -1.97 12.31 5.72
C HIS A 136 -2.59 13.67 5.36
N ASP A 137 -3.92 13.76 5.41
CA ASP A 137 -4.66 14.98 5.11
C ASP A 137 -4.33 16.11 6.11
N SER A 138 -4.16 15.76 7.39
CA SER A 138 -3.77 16.73 8.43
C SER A 138 -2.38 17.30 8.19
N ALA A 139 -1.40 16.48 7.79
CA ALA A 139 -0.06 16.95 7.46
C ALA A 139 -0.08 17.91 6.26
N ASN A 140 -0.80 17.54 5.20
CA ASN A 140 -0.97 18.39 4.03
C ASN A 140 -1.66 19.72 4.36
N ARG A 141 -2.71 19.69 5.19
CA ARG A 141 -3.42 20.91 5.62
C ARG A 141 -2.50 21.87 6.36
N LEU A 142 -1.70 21.39 7.32
CA LEU A 142 -0.80 22.20 8.14
C LEU A 142 0.25 22.98 7.33
N VAL A 143 0.67 22.47 6.18
CA VAL A 143 1.62 23.16 5.29
C VAL A 143 0.94 23.90 4.13
N GLY A 144 -0.39 23.92 4.11
CA GLY A 144 -1.21 24.58 3.10
C GLY A 144 -1.13 23.92 1.72
N ASN A 145 -1.01 22.60 1.66
CA ASN A 145 -1.00 21.85 0.41
C ASN A 145 -2.39 21.68 -0.20
N ASP A 146 -2.42 21.45 -1.51
CA ASP A 146 -3.56 20.86 -2.16
C ASP A 146 -3.86 19.46 -1.57
N PRO A 147 -5.14 19.06 -1.42
CA PRO A 147 -5.48 17.74 -0.88
C PRO A 147 -4.98 16.55 -1.73
N GLY A 148 -4.59 16.76 -2.99
CA GLY A 148 -3.96 15.75 -3.85
C GLY A 148 -2.44 15.70 -3.75
N ALA A 149 -1.80 16.54 -2.92
CA ALA A 149 -0.35 16.56 -2.76
C ALA A 149 0.15 15.29 -2.07
N ALA A 150 1.27 14.76 -2.52
CA ALA A 150 1.88 13.57 -1.93
C ALA A 150 2.71 13.93 -0.67
N THR A 151 2.76 12.98 0.26
CA THR A 151 3.57 13.02 1.49
C THR A 151 4.48 11.79 1.54
N LEU A 152 5.44 11.79 2.46
CA LEU A 152 6.15 10.56 2.83
C LEU A 152 5.39 9.85 3.95
N GLU A 153 4.97 8.61 3.71
CA GLU A 153 4.50 7.72 4.78
C GLU A 153 5.71 6.98 5.36
N VAL A 154 5.95 7.16 6.66
CA VAL A 154 7.10 6.65 7.41
C VAL A 154 6.61 5.64 8.44
N THR A 155 6.93 4.36 8.19
CA THR A 155 6.58 3.25 9.09
C THR A 155 7.66 3.10 10.18
N LEU A 156 7.24 3.00 11.46
CA LEU A 156 8.09 2.89 12.66
C LEU A 156 9.03 4.07 12.96
N GLY A 157 9.00 5.13 12.13
CA GLY A 157 9.87 6.29 12.29
C GLY A 157 11.32 6.05 11.86
N GLY A 158 12.26 6.83 12.42
CA GLY A 158 13.69 6.72 12.11
C GLY A 158 14.14 7.41 10.83
N LEU A 159 13.26 8.21 10.20
CA LEU A 159 13.59 9.04 9.03
C LEU A 159 14.41 10.26 9.46
N GLN A 160 15.46 10.58 8.71
CA GLN A 160 16.17 11.85 8.82
C GLN A 160 16.32 12.47 7.44
N VAL A 161 15.91 13.75 7.31
CA VAL A 161 16.02 14.51 6.07
C VAL A 161 16.75 15.84 6.28
N ARG A 162 17.57 16.24 5.31
CA ARG A 162 18.21 17.55 5.26
C ARG A 162 17.54 18.42 4.20
N ALA A 163 17.16 19.63 4.57
CA ALA A 163 16.64 20.60 3.62
C ALA A 163 17.78 21.20 2.78
N HIS A 164 17.55 21.29 1.47
CA HIS A 164 18.36 22.07 0.55
C HIS A 164 17.43 23.15 -0.02
N GLY A 165 17.71 24.41 0.30
CA GLY A 165 16.76 25.52 0.23
C GLY A 165 15.83 25.60 1.44
N GLN A 166 14.97 26.63 1.45
CA GLN A 166 13.95 26.78 2.50
C GLN A 166 12.80 25.79 2.27
N ALA A 167 12.30 25.20 3.36
CA ALA A 167 11.15 24.31 3.34
C ALA A 167 10.24 24.54 4.54
N THR A 168 8.94 24.31 4.37
CA THR A 168 7.98 24.23 5.49
C THR A 168 7.40 22.83 5.49
N VAL A 169 7.46 22.16 6.64
CA VAL A 169 7.08 20.77 6.79
C VAL A 169 6.10 20.59 7.95
N ALA A 170 5.36 19.49 7.96
CA ALA A 170 4.57 19.06 9.10
C ALA A 170 4.64 17.53 9.22
N VAL A 171 4.62 17.04 10.46
CA VAL A 171 4.59 15.61 10.77
C VAL A 171 3.33 15.29 11.57
N THR A 172 2.55 14.32 11.10
CA THR A 172 1.33 13.82 11.79
C THR A 172 1.33 12.28 11.80
N GLY A 173 0.25 11.66 12.28
CA GLY A 173 0.13 10.21 12.43
C GLY A 173 0.67 9.73 13.76
N ALA A 174 1.42 8.63 13.71
CA ALA A 174 2.10 8.06 14.87
C ALA A 174 2.95 9.12 15.58
N ARG A 175 2.92 9.09 16.91
CA ARG A 175 3.69 9.99 17.76
C ARG A 175 5.16 9.64 17.64
N VAL A 176 5.98 10.58 17.22
CA VAL A 176 7.43 10.42 17.07
C VAL A 176 8.14 11.60 17.75
N PRO A 177 9.27 11.38 18.45
CA PRO A 177 10.12 12.48 18.87
C PRO A 177 10.65 13.22 17.65
N LEU A 178 10.24 14.47 17.46
CA LEU A 178 10.65 15.31 16.33
C LEU A 178 11.74 16.30 16.77
N ARG A 179 12.79 16.45 15.95
CA ARG A 179 13.89 17.38 16.22
C ARG A 179 14.36 18.07 14.95
N VAL A 180 14.69 19.35 15.04
CA VAL A 180 15.45 20.10 14.02
C VAL A 180 16.84 20.37 14.57
N ASN A 181 17.89 19.90 13.89
CA ASN A 181 19.28 20.03 14.33
C ASN A 181 19.52 19.57 15.78
N GLY A 182 18.79 18.52 16.20
CA GLY A 182 18.86 17.97 17.56
C GLY A 182 17.99 18.68 18.60
N ILE A 183 17.40 19.83 18.27
CA ILE A 183 16.49 20.59 19.15
C ILE A 183 15.06 20.05 19.00
N PRO A 184 14.38 19.67 20.09
CA PRO A 184 12.99 19.20 20.02
C PRO A 184 12.03 20.23 19.41
N CYS A 185 11.09 19.75 18.58
CA CYS A 185 9.98 20.53 18.06
C CYS A 185 8.67 19.74 18.12
N GLY A 186 7.54 20.44 17.96
CA GLY A 186 6.21 19.82 17.99
C GLY A 186 5.91 19.08 16.69
N ASP A 187 5.26 17.92 16.81
CA ASP A 187 4.50 17.33 15.71
C ASP A 187 3.10 17.98 15.66
N TYR A 188 2.35 17.72 14.59
CA TYR A 188 1.02 18.29 14.35
C TYR A 188 0.96 19.83 14.27
N SER A 189 2.10 20.48 14.05
CA SER A 189 2.23 21.89 13.68
C SER A 189 3.18 22.05 12.49
N ALA A 190 3.13 23.22 11.84
CA ALA A 190 4.11 23.55 10.81
C ALA A 190 5.49 23.82 11.45
N THR A 191 6.54 23.33 10.80
CA THR A 191 7.94 23.56 11.14
C THR A 191 8.66 24.14 9.92
N HIS A 192 9.37 25.26 10.11
CA HIS A 192 10.18 25.87 9.07
C HIS A 192 11.62 25.35 9.14
N LEU A 193 12.16 24.98 7.99
CA LEU A 193 13.54 24.52 7.81
C LEU A 193 14.27 25.53 6.92
N SER A 194 15.43 25.96 7.40
CA SER A 194 16.40 26.70 6.60
C SER A 194 17.24 25.75 5.75
N ASP A 195 17.96 26.30 4.78
CA ASP A 195 18.94 25.53 4.01
C ASP A 195 19.97 24.86 4.95
N GLY A 196 20.18 23.56 4.76
CA GLY A 196 21.07 22.74 5.59
C GLY A 196 20.46 22.16 6.87
N ASP A 197 19.26 22.61 7.29
CA ASP A 197 18.61 22.09 8.50
C ASP A 197 18.27 20.60 8.36
N VAL A 198 18.46 19.86 9.44
CA VAL A 198 18.20 18.43 9.51
C VAL A 198 17.00 18.15 10.41
N LEU A 199 15.90 17.70 9.80
CA LEU A 199 14.73 17.18 10.50
C LEU A 199 14.92 15.69 10.81
N THR A 200 14.74 15.32 12.07
CA THR A 200 14.84 13.94 12.54
C THR A 200 13.50 13.49 13.13
N LEU A 201 12.92 12.45 12.54
CA LEU A 201 11.79 11.71 13.09
C LEU A 201 12.37 10.51 13.84
N GLY A 202 12.26 10.50 15.18
CA GLY A 202 12.64 9.36 16.01
C GLY A 202 11.77 8.13 15.74
N HIS A 203 11.96 7.08 16.54
CA HIS A 203 11.07 5.92 16.50
C HIS A 203 9.69 6.26 17.08
N ALA A 204 8.65 5.65 16.51
CA ALA A 204 7.28 5.84 16.97
C ALA A 204 7.12 5.36 18.43
N THR A 205 6.52 6.20 19.27
CA THR A 205 6.19 5.88 20.68
C THR A 205 4.73 5.48 20.84
N ALA A 206 3.87 5.86 19.90
CA ALA A 206 2.49 5.41 19.80
C ALA A 206 2.01 5.46 18.35
N GLY A 207 1.31 4.41 17.91
CA GLY A 207 0.96 4.21 16.50
C GLY A 207 2.10 3.61 15.68
N LEU A 208 1.87 3.44 14.38
CA LEU A 208 2.78 2.75 13.47
C LEU A 208 3.30 3.64 12.32
N ARG A 209 2.45 4.51 11.79
CA ARG A 209 2.72 5.27 10.55
C ARG A 209 2.63 6.76 10.80
N SER A 210 3.70 7.47 10.50
CA SER A 210 3.75 8.94 10.51
C SER A 210 3.81 9.48 9.08
N TYR A 211 3.35 10.72 8.88
CA TYR A 211 3.31 11.37 7.57
C TYR A 211 4.11 12.64 7.61
N LEU A 212 5.15 12.74 6.78
CA LEU A 212 5.90 13.97 6.57
C LEU A 212 5.37 14.65 5.30
N ALA A 213 4.69 15.77 5.48
CA ALA A 213 4.32 16.67 4.40
C ALA A 213 5.37 17.79 4.28
N VAL A 214 5.61 18.23 3.05
CA VAL A 214 6.37 19.43 2.72
C VAL A 214 5.48 20.33 1.88
N ARG A 215 5.52 21.64 2.12
CA ARG A 215 4.75 22.61 1.35
C ARG A 215 5.10 22.51 -0.13
N GLY A 216 4.09 22.36 -0.99
CA GLY A 216 4.25 22.05 -2.41
C GLY A 216 4.08 20.56 -2.75
N GLY A 217 4.12 19.69 -1.74
CA GLY A 217 4.03 18.24 -1.87
C GLY A 217 5.34 17.59 -2.32
N VAL A 218 5.44 16.27 -2.16
CA VAL A 218 6.52 15.47 -2.74
C VAL A 218 6.32 15.36 -4.25
N ASP A 219 7.29 15.84 -5.04
CA ASP A 219 7.24 15.72 -6.49
C ASP A 219 7.86 14.39 -6.95
N ALA A 220 6.98 13.40 -7.08
CA ALA A 220 7.28 12.13 -7.71
C ALA A 220 6.49 11.99 -9.01
N PRO A 221 7.00 11.28 -10.03
CA PRO A 221 6.28 11.07 -11.27
C PRO A 221 4.99 10.26 -11.00
N PRO A 222 3.81 10.72 -11.48
CA PRO A 222 2.59 9.97 -11.29
C PRO A 222 2.53 8.76 -12.23
N THR A 223 2.14 7.62 -11.69
CA THR A 223 1.75 6.43 -12.45
C THR A 223 0.23 6.36 -12.44
N LEU A 224 -0.43 6.09 -13.57
CA LEU A 224 -1.91 6.03 -13.70
C LEU A 224 -2.66 7.12 -12.87
N GLY A 225 -2.18 8.37 -12.91
CA GLY A 225 -2.82 9.51 -12.24
C GLY A 225 -2.54 9.70 -10.74
N SER A 226 -1.64 8.92 -10.12
CA SER A 226 -1.29 9.05 -8.70
C SER A 226 0.18 8.76 -8.44
N ARG A 227 0.69 9.32 -7.34
CA ARG A 227 2.06 9.19 -6.83
C ARG A 227 2.19 8.15 -5.72
N ALA A 228 1.10 7.47 -5.35
CA ALA A 228 1.13 6.42 -4.35
C ALA A 228 1.98 5.23 -4.80
N THR A 229 2.82 4.75 -3.89
CA THR A 229 3.52 3.48 -3.97
C THR A 229 2.59 2.35 -3.51
N ASP A 230 2.23 1.46 -4.43
CA ASP A 230 1.55 0.19 -4.15
C ASP A 230 2.61 -0.90 -3.92
N THR A 231 2.71 -1.39 -2.69
CA THR A 231 3.71 -2.39 -2.31
C THR A 231 3.40 -3.80 -2.79
N LEU A 232 2.14 -4.11 -3.09
CA LEU A 232 1.74 -5.42 -3.62
C LEU A 232 1.99 -5.51 -5.12
N ALA A 233 1.60 -4.46 -5.85
CA ALA A 233 1.72 -4.39 -7.30
C ALA A 233 3.09 -3.86 -7.77
N GLU A 234 3.94 -3.38 -6.85
CA GLU A 234 5.20 -2.68 -7.11
C GLU A 234 4.99 -1.50 -8.09
N LEU A 235 3.91 -0.76 -7.90
CA LEU A 235 3.47 0.31 -8.80
C LEU A 235 3.69 1.69 -8.16
N GLY A 236 4.10 2.66 -8.97
CA GLY A 236 4.38 4.02 -8.49
C GLY A 236 5.86 4.21 -8.17
N PRO A 237 6.21 5.26 -7.40
CA PRO A 237 7.59 5.52 -7.04
C PRO A 237 8.14 4.41 -6.13
N PRO A 238 9.44 4.06 -6.22
CA PRO A 238 10.04 3.09 -5.32
C PRO A 238 10.10 3.63 -3.88
N SER A 239 10.27 2.72 -2.93
CA SER A 239 10.55 3.09 -1.53
C SER A 239 11.79 3.96 -1.43
N ILE A 240 11.70 4.97 -0.57
CA ILE A 240 12.76 5.95 -0.31
C ILE A 240 13.88 5.31 0.51
N ARG A 241 15.13 5.59 0.14
CA ARG A 241 16.34 5.06 0.77
C ARG A 241 17.29 6.18 1.17
N THR A 242 18.22 5.88 2.07
CA THR A 242 19.34 6.77 2.40
C THR A 242 20.09 7.19 1.13
N GLY A 243 20.35 8.49 0.99
CA GLY A 243 21.00 9.10 -0.16
C GLY A 243 20.04 9.57 -1.26
N ASP A 244 18.76 9.21 -1.20
CA ASP A 244 17.76 9.70 -2.16
C ASP A 244 17.54 11.21 -1.99
N ARG A 245 17.24 11.87 -3.11
CA ARG A 245 16.88 13.28 -3.19
C ARG A 245 15.40 13.40 -3.53
N ILE A 246 14.63 14.02 -2.65
CA ILE A 246 13.17 14.14 -2.78
C ILE A 246 12.85 15.56 -3.25
N PRO A 247 12.46 15.76 -4.52
CA PRO A 247 12.10 17.08 -5.02
C PRO A 247 10.80 17.58 -4.37
N ILE A 248 10.73 18.88 -4.12
CA ILE A 248 9.53 19.55 -3.62
C ILE A 248 8.74 20.10 -4.80
N GLY A 249 7.45 19.78 -4.86
CA GLY A 249 6.54 20.21 -5.91
C GLY A 249 5.99 21.61 -5.70
N THR A 250 4.95 21.93 -6.45
CA THR A 250 4.28 23.25 -6.45
C THR A 250 2.80 23.16 -6.08
N MET A 251 2.33 22.02 -5.57
CA MET A 251 0.94 21.77 -5.17
C MET A 251 0.59 22.43 -3.82
N ALA A 252 0.88 23.73 -3.71
CA ALA A 252 0.57 24.55 -2.56
C ALA A 252 -0.62 25.48 -2.86
N ARG A 253 -1.46 25.71 -1.86
CA ARG A 253 -2.56 26.68 -1.87
C ARG A 253 -2.24 27.84 -0.92
N GLN A 254 -3.23 28.65 -0.59
CA GLN A 254 -3.13 29.65 0.46
C GLN A 254 -2.69 29.02 1.80
N TRP A 255 -1.99 29.78 2.62
CA TRP A 255 -1.65 29.34 3.97
C TRP A 255 -2.91 29.04 4.77
N PRO A 256 -2.93 27.95 5.56
CA PRO A 256 -4.05 27.65 6.43
C PRO A 256 -4.12 28.70 7.55
N ALA A 257 -5.30 28.89 8.12
CA ALA A 257 -5.44 29.64 9.36
C ALA A 257 -5.00 28.81 10.58
N GLU A 258 -5.02 27.48 10.46
CA GLU A 258 -4.63 26.58 11.53
C GLU A 258 -3.10 26.42 11.59
N GLU A 259 -2.51 26.80 12.73
CA GLU A 259 -1.09 26.58 13.02
C GLU A 259 -0.83 25.22 13.69
N LEU A 260 -1.88 24.61 14.25
CA LEU A 260 -1.87 23.37 15.02
C LEU A 260 -3.16 22.58 14.75
N ILE A 261 -3.04 21.28 14.56
CA ILE A 261 -4.17 20.35 14.58
C ILE A 261 -3.99 19.44 15.78
N PRO A 262 -4.88 19.41 16.78
CA PRO A 262 -4.71 18.51 17.91
C PRO A 262 -4.52 17.06 17.45
N PRO A 263 -3.50 16.33 17.95
CA PRO A 263 -3.32 14.95 17.60
C PRO A 263 -4.52 14.12 18.06
N PRO A 264 -4.89 13.05 17.33
CA PRO A 264 -5.92 12.14 17.78
C PRO A 264 -5.48 11.50 19.12
N PRO A 265 -6.43 11.18 20.01
CA PRO A 265 -6.12 10.55 21.28
C PRO A 265 -5.40 9.22 21.04
N THR A 266 -4.41 8.94 21.88
CA THR A 266 -3.69 7.66 21.86
C THR A 266 -4.68 6.55 22.21
N VAL A 267 -5.01 5.70 21.25
CA VAL A 267 -5.98 4.62 21.46
C VAL A 267 -5.28 3.45 22.16
N GLY A 268 -5.89 2.93 23.23
CA GLY A 268 -5.48 1.69 23.89
C GLY A 268 -5.88 0.46 23.07
N ALA A 269 -6.47 -0.57 23.69
CA ALA A 269 -7.06 -1.69 22.94
C ALA A 269 -8.10 -1.15 21.95
N ALA A 270 -7.81 -1.26 20.65
CA ALA A 270 -8.64 -0.66 19.63
C ALA A 270 -9.91 -1.48 19.42
N THR A 271 -11.06 -0.82 19.39
CA THR A 271 -12.30 -1.42 18.91
C THR A 271 -12.49 -0.96 17.46
N LEU A 272 -12.57 -1.92 16.54
CA LEU A 272 -12.88 -1.67 15.14
C LEU A 272 -14.32 -2.08 14.85
N HIS A 273 -15.12 -1.18 14.33
CA HIS A 273 -16.51 -1.42 13.97
C HIS A 273 -16.56 -2.12 12.62
N VAL A 274 -17.39 -3.16 12.53
CA VAL A 274 -17.53 -3.99 11.34
C VAL A 274 -18.99 -4.13 10.93
N ARG A 275 -19.19 -4.26 9.62
CA ARG A 275 -20.42 -4.77 9.02
C ARG A 275 -20.19 -6.23 8.67
N LEU A 276 -21.09 -7.12 9.11
CA LEU A 276 -20.98 -8.55 8.80
C LEU A 276 -21.22 -8.79 7.30
N GLY A 277 -20.63 -9.88 6.79
CA GLY A 277 -20.70 -10.26 5.40
C GLY A 277 -19.59 -9.64 4.54
N PRO A 278 -19.59 -9.92 3.22
CA PRO A 278 -20.68 -10.51 2.45
C PRO A 278 -20.77 -12.05 2.47
N ARG A 279 -19.88 -12.75 3.18
CA ARG A 279 -19.83 -14.23 3.26
C ARG A 279 -19.99 -14.75 4.69
N ASP A 280 -20.66 -14.01 5.57
CA ASP A 280 -20.88 -14.42 6.95
C ASP A 280 -21.74 -15.69 7.05
N GLU A 281 -22.59 -15.96 6.06
CA GLU A 281 -23.38 -17.19 5.94
C GLU A 281 -22.54 -18.47 5.80
N MET A 282 -21.27 -18.34 5.40
CA MET A 282 -20.35 -19.48 5.25
C MET A 282 -19.71 -19.91 6.57
N PHE A 283 -19.97 -19.18 7.66
CA PHE A 283 -19.42 -19.43 8.99
C PHE A 283 -20.51 -19.93 9.93
N THR A 284 -20.10 -20.64 10.99
CA THR A 284 -21.03 -21.05 12.02
C THR A 284 -21.51 -19.82 12.82
N ALA A 285 -22.68 -19.90 13.45
CA ALA A 285 -23.13 -18.85 14.36
C ALA A 285 -22.09 -18.59 15.48
N GLY A 286 -21.46 -19.66 15.98
CA GLY A 286 -20.38 -19.58 16.96
C GLY A 286 -19.14 -18.84 16.46
N ALA A 287 -18.86 -18.82 15.16
CA ALA A 287 -17.76 -18.04 14.59
C ALA A 287 -18.05 -16.52 14.66
N LEU A 288 -19.30 -16.09 14.47
CA LEU A 288 -19.66 -14.67 14.60
C LEU A 288 -19.58 -14.21 16.06
N ASP A 289 -20.02 -15.05 17.00
CA ASP A 289 -19.86 -14.79 18.43
C ASP A 289 -18.38 -14.75 18.83
N THR A 290 -17.57 -15.64 18.24
CA THR A 290 -16.12 -15.70 18.44
C THR A 290 -15.42 -14.45 17.87
N LEU A 291 -15.82 -13.98 16.69
CA LEU A 291 -15.29 -12.77 16.06
C LEU A 291 -15.45 -11.54 16.95
N LEU A 292 -16.65 -11.36 17.50
CA LEU A 292 -17.04 -10.18 18.28
C LEU A 292 -16.71 -10.32 19.78
N GLY A 293 -16.61 -11.55 20.29
CA GLY A 293 -16.48 -11.83 21.72
C GLY A 293 -15.03 -11.87 22.23
N GLN A 294 -14.05 -12.17 21.37
CA GLN A 294 -12.65 -12.28 21.79
C GLN A 294 -11.80 -11.08 21.39
N ALA A 295 -10.59 -11.00 21.96
CA ALA A 295 -9.56 -10.09 21.51
C ALA A 295 -8.69 -10.77 20.45
N TRP A 296 -8.25 -9.99 19.47
CA TRP A 296 -7.37 -10.39 18.38
C TRP A 296 -6.03 -9.69 18.52
N THR A 297 -4.94 -10.42 18.31
CA THR A 297 -3.58 -9.90 18.37
C THR A 297 -3.06 -9.65 16.97
N VAL A 298 -2.52 -8.47 16.70
CA VAL A 298 -1.83 -8.17 15.44
C VAL A 298 -0.51 -8.94 15.40
N THR A 299 -0.28 -9.74 14.36
CA THR A 299 0.95 -10.54 14.24
C THR A 299 2.09 -9.77 13.56
N GLN A 300 3.31 -10.29 13.68
CA GLN A 300 4.52 -9.73 13.05
C GLN A 300 4.49 -9.80 11.51
N ASP A 301 3.67 -10.67 10.94
CA ASP A 301 3.53 -10.86 9.49
C ASP A 301 2.57 -9.84 8.83
N SER A 302 2.24 -8.76 9.54
CA SER A 302 1.35 -7.68 9.10
C SER A 302 2.10 -6.60 8.32
N ASN A 303 1.49 -6.10 7.25
CA ASN A 303 2.09 -5.05 6.40
C ASN A 303 1.02 -4.11 5.81
N ARG A 304 1.34 -3.37 4.74
CA ARG A 304 0.39 -2.47 4.05
C ARG A 304 -0.70 -3.18 3.26
N VAL A 305 -0.51 -4.46 2.91
CA VAL A 305 -1.47 -5.27 2.16
C VAL A 305 -2.55 -5.79 3.09
N GLY A 306 -2.14 -6.35 4.23
CA GLY A 306 -3.06 -6.89 5.21
C GLY A 306 -2.45 -7.02 6.60
N MET A 307 -3.30 -6.82 7.59
CA MET A 307 -3.02 -7.07 9.00
C MET A 307 -3.47 -8.48 9.34
N ARG A 308 -2.53 -9.32 9.74
CA ARG A 308 -2.80 -10.69 10.13
C ARG A 308 -3.12 -10.71 11.61
N LEU A 309 -4.19 -11.40 11.97
CA LEU A 309 -4.72 -11.43 13.31
C LEU A 309 -4.70 -12.84 13.86
N GLU A 310 -4.36 -12.95 15.14
CA GLU A 310 -4.37 -14.19 15.88
C GLU A 310 -5.31 -14.09 17.08
N GLY A 311 -6.29 -15.00 17.14
CA GLY A 311 -7.23 -15.14 18.25
C GLY A 311 -7.08 -16.51 18.93
N PRO A 312 -7.34 -16.60 20.25
CA PRO A 312 -7.39 -17.87 20.98
C PRO A 312 -8.24 -18.95 20.33
N VAL A 313 -9.39 -18.58 19.74
CA VAL A 313 -10.30 -19.51 19.06
C VAL A 313 -10.38 -19.16 17.57
N PRO A 314 -9.99 -20.07 16.66
CA PRO A 314 -10.10 -19.84 15.22
C PRO A 314 -11.57 -19.82 14.78
N LEU A 315 -11.87 -19.01 13.76
CA LEU A 315 -13.22 -18.91 13.18
C LEU A 315 -13.57 -20.19 12.40
N GLU A 316 -14.69 -20.80 12.74
CA GLU A 316 -15.15 -22.04 12.12
C GLU A 316 -16.05 -21.76 10.90
N ARG A 317 -15.69 -22.36 9.77
CA ARG A 317 -16.52 -22.36 8.56
C ARG A 317 -17.59 -23.46 8.64
N ALA A 318 -18.85 -23.10 8.38
CA ALA A 318 -19.94 -24.05 8.20
C ALA A 318 -19.85 -24.75 6.85
N ASP A 319 -19.42 -24.02 5.81
CA ASP A 319 -19.20 -24.55 4.46
C ASP A 319 -17.72 -24.53 4.08
N ARG A 320 -17.20 -25.70 3.67
CA ARG A 320 -15.81 -25.90 3.19
C ARG A 320 -15.67 -25.79 1.67
N GLY A 321 -16.73 -25.43 0.97
CA GLY A 321 -16.72 -25.19 -0.47
C GLY A 321 -15.67 -24.17 -0.91
N GLU A 322 -15.24 -24.31 -2.15
CA GLU A 322 -14.38 -23.34 -2.82
C GLU A 322 -15.20 -22.12 -3.25
N LEU A 323 -14.64 -20.93 -3.01
CA LEU A 323 -15.23 -19.67 -3.45
C LEU A 323 -14.57 -19.24 -4.76
N PRO A 324 -15.35 -18.92 -5.81
CA PRO A 324 -14.82 -18.14 -6.92
C PRO A 324 -14.15 -16.86 -6.41
N SER A 325 -13.12 -16.39 -7.11
CA SER A 325 -12.47 -15.14 -6.72
C SER A 325 -13.44 -13.95 -6.84
N GLU A 326 -13.54 -13.18 -5.77
CA GLU A 326 -14.45 -12.02 -5.65
C GLU A 326 -13.66 -10.74 -5.48
N GLY A 327 -14.27 -9.60 -5.84
CA GLY A 327 -13.68 -8.28 -5.64
C GLY A 327 -13.50 -7.98 -4.17
N MET A 328 -12.32 -7.46 -3.80
CA MET A 328 -11.99 -7.11 -2.42
C MET A 328 -11.99 -5.59 -2.25
N VAL A 329 -12.19 -5.15 -1.02
CA VAL A 329 -12.17 -3.75 -0.61
C VAL A 329 -11.26 -3.59 0.62
N PRO A 330 -10.71 -2.38 0.88
CA PRO A 330 -10.07 -2.10 2.16
C PRO A 330 -11.07 -2.36 3.29
N GLY A 331 -10.58 -2.87 4.42
CA GLY A 331 -11.42 -3.24 5.55
C GLY A 331 -11.99 -4.65 5.50
N ALA A 332 -11.93 -5.34 4.37
CA ALA A 332 -12.42 -6.71 4.28
C ALA A 332 -11.63 -7.65 5.21
N LEU A 333 -12.35 -8.38 6.06
CA LEU A 333 -11.82 -9.37 6.99
C LEU A 333 -11.93 -10.76 6.36
N GLN A 334 -10.89 -11.14 5.65
CA GLN A 334 -10.83 -12.41 4.95
C GLN A 334 -10.38 -13.53 5.90
N VAL A 335 -11.02 -14.69 5.83
CA VAL A 335 -10.71 -15.83 6.72
C VAL A 335 -10.22 -17.04 5.90
N PRO A 336 -8.91 -17.33 5.92
CA PRO A 336 -8.36 -18.55 5.35
C PRO A 336 -8.83 -19.83 6.06
N ALA A 337 -8.46 -20.99 5.53
CA ALA A 337 -8.85 -22.29 6.09
C ALA A 337 -8.43 -22.52 7.56
N GLY A 338 -7.39 -21.83 8.03
CA GLY A 338 -6.93 -21.90 9.42
C GLY A 338 -7.78 -21.10 10.42
N GLY A 339 -8.79 -20.34 9.96
CA GLY A 339 -9.72 -19.60 10.83
C GLY A 339 -9.15 -18.32 11.45
N GLN A 340 -7.88 -18.00 11.21
CA GLN A 340 -7.23 -16.77 11.67
C GLN A 340 -7.39 -15.65 10.62
N PRO A 341 -8.08 -14.55 10.93
CA PRO A 341 -8.47 -13.57 9.93
C PRO A 341 -7.32 -12.67 9.46
N VAL A 342 -7.45 -12.17 8.23
CA VAL A 342 -6.59 -11.14 7.64
C VAL A 342 -7.45 -9.93 7.29
N LEU A 343 -7.17 -8.80 7.93
CA LEU A 343 -7.80 -7.52 7.64
C LEU A 343 -7.06 -6.83 6.48
N PHE A 344 -7.74 -6.63 5.36
CA PHE A 344 -7.15 -5.96 4.19
C PHE A 344 -7.01 -4.45 4.37
N LEU A 345 -5.83 -3.93 4.01
CA LEU A 345 -5.43 -2.52 4.19
C LEU A 345 -5.20 -1.84 2.83
N ALA A 346 -4.46 -0.73 2.80
CA ALA A 346 -4.37 0.15 1.62
C ALA A 346 -3.92 -0.55 0.32
N ASP A 347 -2.98 -1.50 0.41
CA ASP A 347 -2.41 -2.21 -0.74
C ASP A 347 -3.01 -3.62 -0.91
N HIS A 348 -4.26 -3.83 -0.44
CA HIS A 348 -4.93 -5.13 -0.53
C HIS A 348 -5.05 -5.64 -1.99
N PRO A 349 -5.07 -6.97 -2.21
CA PRO A 349 -5.32 -7.51 -3.54
C PRO A 349 -6.70 -7.10 -4.04
N VAL A 350 -6.84 -6.84 -5.35
CA VAL A 350 -8.14 -6.47 -5.95
C VAL A 350 -9.18 -7.60 -5.90
N THR A 351 -8.72 -8.85 -5.82
CA THR A 351 -9.57 -10.05 -5.78
C THR A 351 -9.04 -11.05 -4.78
N GLY A 352 -9.93 -11.84 -4.17
CA GLY A 352 -9.58 -12.87 -3.20
C GLY A 352 -10.48 -14.09 -3.30
N GLY A 353 -9.96 -15.27 -2.94
CA GLY A 353 -10.69 -16.54 -3.01
C GLY A 353 -11.10 -17.13 -1.65
N TYR A 354 -10.89 -16.39 -0.56
CA TYR A 354 -11.33 -16.81 0.77
C TYR A 354 -12.52 -15.95 1.24
N PRO A 355 -13.43 -16.52 2.04
CA PRO A 355 -14.63 -15.83 2.50
C PRO A 355 -14.29 -14.62 3.35
N VAL A 356 -15.02 -13.53 3.13
CA VAL A 356 -14.97 -12.32 3.93
C VAL A 356 -16.12 -12.37 4.94
N ILE A 357 -15.77 -12.53 6.22
CA ILE A 357 -16.77 -12.66 7.31
C ILE A 357 -17.36 -11.31 7.71
N ALA A 358 -16.61 -10.23 7.55
CA ALA A 358 -17.02 -8.88 7.88
C ALA A 358 -16.15 -7.85 7.15
N VAL A 359 -16.57 -6.59 7.12
CA VAL A 359 -15.83 -5.45 6.58
C VAL A 359 -15.76 -4.36 7.64
N VAL A 360 -14.55 -3.92 8.00
CA VAL A 360 -14.30 -2.76 8.87
C VAL A 360 -14.83 -1.51 8.20
N VAL A 361 -15.54 -0.68 8.95
CA VAL A 361 -16.07 0.60 8.44
C VAL A 361 -14.95 1.57 8.09
N ASP A 362 -15.15 2.38 7.05
CA ASP A 362 -14.12 3.30 6.54
C ASP A 362 -13.53 4.23 7.61
N ASP A 363 -14.35 4.66 8.57
CA ASP A 363 -13.95 5.56 9.65
C ASP A 363 -12.91 4.96 10.62
N ASP A 364 -12.81 3.63 10.66
CA ASP A 364 -11.90 2.91 11.55
C ASP A 364 -10.64 2.43 10.82
N LEU A 365 -10.56 2.56 9.49
CA LEU A 365 -9.38 2.14 8.72
C LEU A 365 -8.13 2.93 9.09
N ALA A 366 -8.27 4.22 9.39
CA ALA A 366 -7.17 5.05 9.86
C ALA A 366 -6.62 4.54 11.20
N ALA A 367 -7.49 4.13 12.12
CA ALA A 367 -7.10 3.56 13.40
C ALA A 367 -6.45 2.18 13.21
N ALA A 368 -7.00 1.33 12.34
CA ALA A 368 -6.42 0.04 11.99
C ALA A 368 -5.00 0.21 11.41
N ALA A 369 -4.79 1.21 10.54
CA ALA A 369 -3.48 1.51 9.98
C ALA A 369 -2.44 2.00 11.03
N GLN A 370 -2.83 2.27 12.27
CA GLN A 370 -1.91 2.63 13.35
C GLN A 370 -1.58 1.47 14.30
N LEU A 371 -2.23 0.31 14.16
CA LEU A 371 -1.98 -0.83 15.03
C LEU A 371 -0.60 -1.45 14.75
N VAL A 372 0.15 -1.68 15.82
CA VAL A 372 1.49 -2.28 15.80
C VAL A 372 1.41 -3.79 16.05
N PRO A 373 2.36 -4.59 15.56
CA PRO A 373 2.49 -5.99 15.96
C PRO A 373 2.52 -6.16 17.49
N GLY A 374 1.76 -7.13 18.00
CA GLY A 374 1.52 -7.36 19.42
C GLY A 374 0.37 -6.54 20.02
N ALA A 375 -0.18 -5.56 19.30
CA ALA A 375 -1.36 -4.83 19.78
C ALA A 375 -2.59 -5.75 19.79
N ALA A 376 -3.41 -5.60 20.83
CA ALA A 376 -4.71 -6.25 20.93
C ALA A 376 -5.82 -5.33 20.37
N LEU A 377 -6.76 -5.91 19.64
CA LEU A 377 -7.96 -5.26 19.15
C LEU A 377 -9.21 -6.11 19.39
N ARG A 378 -10.38 -5.49 19.31
CA ARG A 378 -11.68 -6.17 19.32
C ARG A 378 -12.53 -5.67 18.15
N PHE A 379 -13.45 -6.51 17.71
CA PHE A 379 -14.46 -6.12 16.73
C PHE A 379 -15.79 -5.84 17.41
N ALA A 380 -16.47 -4.80 16.98
CA ALA A 380 -17.84 -4.48 17.40
C ALA A 380 -18.73 -4.30 16.17
N ARG A 381 -20.03 -4.47 16.32
CA ARG A 381 -20.96 -4.15 15.22
C ARG A 381 -21.03 -2.63 15.05
N GLY A 382 -20.87 -2.18 13.80
CA GLY A 382 -21.00 -0.77 13.40
C GLY A 382 -22.38 -0.34 12.97
#